data_AF-A0A6G8D6Z3-F1
#
_entry.id   AF-A0A6G8D6Z3-F1
#
_cell.length_a   1.000
_cell.length_b   1.000
_cell.length_c   1.000
_cell.angle_alpha   90.00
_cell.angle_beta   90.00
_cell.angle_gamma   90.00
#
_symmetry.space_group_name_H-M   'P 1'
#
loop_
_entity.id
_entity.type
_entity.pdbx_description
1 polymer ?
#
loop_
_entity_poly.entity_id
_entity_poly.type
_entity_poly.pdbx_seq_one_letter_code
_entity_poly.pdbx_strand_id
1 'polypeptide(L)'
;MVHLSSLALIQSFAEKQRLDHINWLKQGLVSSLKEDEFLAIDIGGSYRLMPYPESSPRLFRGQNADFGVCLPTIYRNSPPLVKRILDMAKINELKQALESIGGYKEQLKILGLKFSVDYEALAQHYGLASRYIDFTSNPLVAGFFATSKFDVERSKYLPIAGSGIGVFYEVNRAAEIARSNEFEIIGLQPFQRPAQQYAFGLKCPKKGLVAKYGVMQYKFLHSKDSYIIFDMLNGGLHLFPDDPVFSVVSKIKATNYISLSSLEWAVEQLQVRNTTRQIKWLTLLGVTVGVDHASYVTQDERISIQSAWCKQKETFSSKVKIRRVASHLTIS
;
A
#
# COMPACT_ATOMS: atom_id res chain seq x y z
N MET A 1 2.24 -27.91 -2.67
CA MET A 1 3.13 -28.23 -3.79
C MET A 1 4.20 -27.13 -3.86
N VAL A 2 5.47 -27.49 -4.08
CA VAL A 2 6.56 -26.51 -4.25
C VAL A 2 6.88 -26.42 -5.74
N HIS A 3 6.80 -25.21 -6.29
CA HIS A 3 7.15 -24.91 -7.68
C HIS A 3 8.67 -24.77 -7.83
N LEU A 4 9.21 -25.16 -8.98
CA LEU A 4 10.65 -25.09 -9.24
C LEU A 4 11.10 -23.76 -9.88
N SER A 5 10.16 -23.01 -10.45
CA SER A 5 10.44 -21.74 -11.14
C SER A 5 9.48 -20.65 -10.67
N SER A 6 10.04 -19.56 -10.14
CA SER A 6 9.28 -18.35 -9.83
C SER A 6 8.83 -17.65 -11.10
N LEU A 7 9.64 -17.68 -12.16
CA LEU A 7 9.30 -17.05 -13.43
C LEU A 7 8.08 -17.71 -14.08
N ALA A 8 8.05 -19.05 -14.14
CA ALA A 8 6.91 -19.79 -14.67
C ALA A 8 5.63 -19.53 -13.85
N LEU A 9 5.76 -19.38 -12.52
CA LEU A 9 4.63 -19.08 -11.66
C LEU A 9 4.06 -17.67 -11.94
N ILE A 10 4.92 -16.65 -12.07
CA ILE A 10 4.52 -15.29 -12.47
C ILE A 10 3.85 -15.27 -13.84
N GLN A 11 4.43 -15.98 -14.82
CA GLN A 11 3.85 -16.11 -16.17
C GLN A 11 2.45 -16.75 -16.11
N SER A 12 2.27 -17.78 -15.29
CA SER A 12 0.95 -18.41 -15.10
C SER A 12 -0.07 -17.44 -14.47
N PHE A 13 0.35 -16.56 -13.57
CA PHE A 13 -0.52 -15.54 -12.98
C PHE A 13 -0.89 -14.46 -14.00
N ALA A 14 0.07 -14.00 -14.80
CA ALA A 14 -0.17 -13.04 -15.87
C ALA A 14 -1.16 -13.61 -16.90
N GLU A 15 -1.01 -14.88 -17.27
CA GLU A 15 -1.93 -15.56 -18.19
C GLU A 15 -3.34 -15.67 -17.61
N LYS A 16 -3.48 -16.02 -16.32
CA LYS A 16 -4.79 -16.02 -15.64
C LYS A 16 -5.44 -14.64 -15.66
N GLN A 17 -4.69 -13.57 -15.39
CA GLN A 17 -5.22 -12.21 -15.46
C GLN A 17 -5.64 -11.81 -16.87
N ARG A 18 -4.87 -12.22 -17.89
CA ARG A 18 -5.22 -12.01 -19.30
C ARG A 18 -6.53 -12.71 -19.66
N LEU A 19 -6.74 -13.94 -19.18
CA LEU A 19 -7.99 -14.67 -19.37
C LEU A 19 -9.16 -14.03 -18.63
N ASP A 20 -8.95 -13.56 -17.39
CA ASP A 20 -9.96 -12.79 -16.67
C ASP A 20 -10.38 -11.56 -17.52
N HIS A 21 -9.41 -10.78 -18.01
CA HIS A 21 -9.65 -9.61 -18.85
C HIS A 21 -10.46 -9.96 -20.12
N ILE A 22 -10.10 -11.03 -20.83
CA ILE A 22 -10.84 -11.52 -22.01
C ILE A 22 -12.27 -11.91 -21.67
N ASN A 23 -12.50 -12.53 -20.51
CA ASN A 23 -13.84 -12.91 -20.08
C ASN A 23 -14.69 -11.68 -19.73
N TRP A 24 -14.10 -10.65 -19.15
CA TRP A 24 -14.75 -9.35 -18.93
C TRP A 24 -15.05 -8.63 -20.27
N LEU A 25 -14.13 -8.71 -21.23
CA LEU A 25 -14.34 -8.24 -22.62
C LEU A 25 -15.56 -8.88 -23.28
N LYS A 26 -15.69 -10.20 -23.20
CA LYS A 26 -16.85 -10.92 -23.76
C LYS A 26 -18.19 -10.50 -23.14
N GLN A 27 -18.17 -9.96 -21.93
CA GLN A 27 -19.36 -9.49 -21.22
C GLN A 27 -19.70 -8.02 -21.51
N GLY A 28 -18.97 -7.34 -22.40
CA GLY A 28 -19.17 -5.92 -22.70
C GLY A 28 -18.79 -4.98 -21.55
N LEU A 29 -18.08 -5.49 -20.54
CA LEU A 29 -17.70 -4.79 -19.33
C LEU A 29 -16.22 -4.40 -19.41
N VAL A 30 -15.86 -3.38 -20.19
CA VAL A 30 -14.44 -3.01 -20.35
C VAL A 30 -14.18 -1.53 -20.32
N SER A 31 -13.07 -1.20 -19.66
CA SER A 31 -12.38 0.08 -19.76
C SER A 31 -11.14 -0.08 -20.65
N SER A 32 -10.82 0.94 -21.44
CA SER A 32 -9.62 0.99 -22.29
C SER A 32 -8.35 1.30 -21.50
N LEU A 33 -8.26 0.84 -20.24
CA LEU A 33 -7.21 1.25 -19.31
C LEU A 33 -5.87 0.64 -19.72
N LYS A 34 -4.85 1.48 -19.84
CA LYS A 34 -3.47 1.06 -20.09
C LYS A 34 -2.73 0.76 -18.78
N GLU A 35 -1.59 0.09 -18.89
CA GLU A 35 -0.79 -0.37 -17.75
C GLU A 35 -0.35 0.75 -16.78
N ASP A 36 -0.20 1.99 -17.26
CA ASP A 36 0.19 3.14 -16.44
C ASP A 36 -0.98 4.09 -16.12
N GLU A 37 -2.22 3.67 -16.39
CA GLU A 37 -3.45 4.43 -16.14
C GLU A 37 -4.21 3.90 -14.90
N PHE A 38 -5.08 4.75 -14.35
CA PHE A 38 -5.86 4.48 -13.16
C PHE A 38 -7.35 4.70 -13.40
N LEU A 39 -8.20 3.80 -12.91
CA LEU A 39 -9.64 3.96 -12.94
C LEU A 39 -10.11 4.64 -11.63
N ALA A 40 -10.83 5.75 -11.76
CA ALA A 40 -11.50 6.38 -10.63
C ALA A 40 -12.73 5.57 -10.21
N ILE A 41 -12.72 5.09 -8.97
CA ILE A 41 -13.80 4.30 -8.35
C ILE A 41 -14.46 5.14 -7.25
N ASP A 42 -15.78 5.33 -7.35
CA ASP A 42 -16.58 5.95 -6.29
C ASP A 42 -16.72 4.99 -5.10
N ILE A 43 -16.43 5.49 -3.91
CA ILE A 43 -16.53 4.80 -2.62
C ILE A 43 -17.40 5.59 -1.63
N GLY A 44 -18.55 6.08 -2.10
CA GLY A 44 -19.55 6.76 -1.26
C GLY A 44 -19.39 8.28 -1.28
N GLY A 45 -19.23 8.88 -2.46
CA GLY A 45 -19.09 10.33 -2.66
C GLY A 45 -17.65 10.82 -2.59
N SER A 46 -16.68 9.91 -2.45
CA SER A 46 -15.25 10.18 -2.66
C SER A 46 -14.67 9.10 -3.56
N TYR A 47 -13.54 9.38 -4.21
CA TYR A 47 -12.96 8.50 -5.20
C TYR A 47 -11.62 7.90 -4.74
N ARG A 48 -11.33 6.69 -5.22
CA ARG A 48 -10.00 6.05 -5.17
C ARG A 48 -9.52 5.73 -6.57
N LEU A 49 -8.21 5.65 -6.75
CA LEU A 49 -7.59 5.41 -8.05
C LEU A 49 -7.08 3.99 -8.13
N MET A 50 -7.82 3.16 -8.84
CA MET A 50 -7.52 1.76 -9.00
C MET A 50 -6.51 1.53 -10.12
N PRO A 51 -5.40 0.84 -9.85
CA PRO A 51 -4.39 0.58 -10.87
C PRO A 51 -4.83 -0.55 -11.81
N TYR A 52 -4.19 -0.60 -12.98
CA TYR A 52 -4.32 -1.67 -13.95
C TYR A 52 -3.83 -3.05 -13.41
N PRO A 53 -4.32 -4.19 -13.92
CA PRO A 53 -5.58 -4.33 -14.62
C PRO A 53 -6.75 -4.22 -13.64
N GLU A 54 -7.72 -3.40 -13.98
CA GLU A 54 -8.89 -3.12 -13.14
C GLU A 54 -9.90 -4.29 -13.14
N SER A 55 -9.95 -5.01 -14.26
CA SER A 55 -10.92 -6.08 -14.53
C SER A 55 -10.58 -7.41 -13.88
N SER A 56 -9.31 -7.68 -13.55
CA SER A 56 -8.98 -8.92 -12.82
C SER A 56 -9.33 -8.79 -11.33
N PRO A 57 -10.03 -9.77 -10.74
CA PRO A 57 -10.26 -9.82 -9.30
C PRO A 57 -9.05 -10.36 -8.53
N ARG A 58 -7.98 -10.80 -9.21
CA ARG A 58 -6.83 -11.44 -8.57
C ARG A 58 -5.84 -10.39 -8.10
N LEU A 59 -5.45 -10.50 -6.84
CA LEU A 59 -4.36 -9.73 -6.27
C LEU A 59 -3.28 -10.66 -5.74
N PHE A 60 -2.04 -10.23 -5.83
CA PHE A 60 -0.86 -11.03 -5.51
C PHE A 60 -0.01 -10.39 -4.42
N ARG A 61 0.73 -11.22 -3.69
CA ARG A 61 1.76 -10.78 -2.74
C ARG A 61 2.95 -11.73 -2.81
N GLY A 62 4.15 -11.16 -2.86
CA GLY A 62 5.39 -11.91 -2.69
C GLY A 62 5.95 -11.84 -1.28
N GLN A 63 6.53 -12.94 -0.82
CA GLN A 63 7.43 -12.99 0.34
C GLN A 63 8.69 -13.74 -0.05
N ASN A 64 9.83 -13.18 0.33
CA ASN A 64 11.13 -13.72 -0.01
C ASN A 64 11.59 -14.91 0.85
N ALA A 65 10.81 -15.25 1.87
CA ALA A 65 10.96 -16.46 2.67
C ALA A 65 9.59 -16.97 3.10
N ASP A 66 9.53 -18.24 3.51
CA ASP A 66 8.37 -18.78 4.24
C ASP A 66 8.46 -18.43 5.72
N PHE A 67 7.75 -17.37 6.12
CA PHE A 67 7.67 -16.92 7.52
C PHE A 67 6.52 -17.59 8.30
N GLY A 68 5.89 -18.63 7.75
CA GLY A 68 4.69 -19.22 8.32
C GLY A 68 3.46 -18.32 8.11
N VAL A 69 2.86 -17.84 9.19
CA VAL A 69 1.65 -17.00 9.10
C VAL A 69 2.02 -15.60 8.60
N CYS A 70 1.47 -15.20 7.45
CA CYS A 70 1.63 -13.84 6.94
C CYS A 70 0.82 -12.83 7.78
N LEU A 71 1.53 -12.07 8.62
CA LEU A 71 0.97 -11.08 9.53
C LEU A 71 1.19 -9.63 9.04
N PRO A 72 0.22 -8.71 9.28
CA PRO A 72 0.46 -7.27 9.22
C PRO A 72 1.63 -6.85 10.12
N THR A 73 2.35 -5.81 9.72
CA THR A 73 3.54 -5.30 10.43
C THR A 73 3.25 -4.95 11.89
N ILE A 74 2.07 -4.42 12.20
CA ILE A 74 1.65 -4.08 13.57
C ILE A 74 1.49 -5.30 14.51
N TYR A 75 1.44 -6.53 13.98
CA TYR A 75 1.28 -7.76 14.77
C TYR A 75 2.51 -8.68 14.73
N ARG A 76 3.53 -8.38 13.93
CA ARG A 76 4.75 -9.20 13.81
C ARG A 76 5.55 -9.16 15.11
N ASN A 77 6.08 -10.32 15.53
CA ASN A 77 6.83 -10.48 16.78
C ASN A 77 6.02 -10.21 18.06
N SER A 78 4.67 -10.29 17.98
CA SER A 78 3.77 -10.17 19.13
C SER A 78 4.01 -8.91 20.00
N PRO A 79 3.96 -7.70 19.42
CA PRO A 79 4.28 -6.48 20.16
C PRO A 79 3.22 -6.22 21.24
N PRO A 80 3.61 -5.61 22.38
CA PRO A 80 2.66 -5.24 23.43
C PRO A 80 1.66 -4.20 22.92
N LEU A 81 0.50 -4.11 23.56
CA LEU A 81 -0.57 -3.18 23.16
C LEU A 81 -0.08 -1.72 23.05
N VAL A 82 0.69 -1.24 24.02
CA VAL A 82 1.25 0.13 24.00
C VAL A 82 2.09 0.40 22.76
N LYS A 83 2.86 -0.58 22.26
CA LYS A 83 3.65 -0.42 21.03
C LYS A 83 2.74 -0.29 19.81
N ARG A 84 1.65 -1.06 19.77
CA ARG A 84 0.64 -0.97 18.69
C ARG A 84 -0.09 0.37 18.71
N ILE A 85 -0.37 0.91 19.90
CA ILE A 85 -0.93 2.27 20.05
C ILE A 85 0.06 3.31 19.50
N LEU A 86 1.34 3.20 19.84
CA LEU A 86 2.38 4.07 19.28
C LEU A 86 2.44 4.00 17.75
N ASP A 87 2.39 2.79 17.18
CA ASP A 87 2.41 2.60 15.73
C ASP A 87 1.19 3.25 15.04
N MET A 88 0.00 3.10 15.61
CA MET A 88 -1.21 3.78 15.13
C MET A 88 -1.10 5.31 15.30
N ALA A 89 -0.56 5.79 16.42
CA ALA A 89 -0.38 7.23 16.62
C ALA A 89 0.55 7.83 15.56
N LYS A 90 1.64 7.12 15.21
CA LYS A 90 2.57 7.55 14.14
C LYS A 90 1.91 7.64 12.76
N ILE A 91 0.90 6.82 12.47
CA ILE A 91 0.09 6.98 11.25
C ILE A 91 -0.69 8.30 11.28
N ASN A 92 -1.25 8.67 12.43
CA ASN A 92 -1.97 9.95 12.56
C ASN A 92 -1.02 11.16 12.59
N GLU A 93 0.21 11.02 13.07
CA GLU A 93 1.26 12.03 12.90
C GLU A 93 1.55 12.26 11.41
N LEU A 94 1.64 11.20 10.59
CA LEU A 94 1.80 11.33 9.14
C LEU A 94 0.62 12.05 8.50
N LYS A 95 -0.61 11.65 8.85
CA LYS A 95 -1.82 12.31 8.38
C LYS A 95 -1.79 13.82 8.66
N GLN A 96 -1.54 14.21 9.91
CA GLN A 96 -1.51 15.61 10.31
C GLN A 96 -0.36 16.38 9.64
N ALA A 97 0.81 15.75 9.51
CA ALA A 97 1.95 16.33 8.79
C ALA A 97 1.59 16.65 7.34
N LEU A 98 0.97 15.71 6.63
CA LEU A 98 0.53 15.88 5.24
C LEU A 98 -0.58 16.93 5.11
N GLU A 99 -1.59 16.89 5.98
CA GLU A 99 -2.70 17.84 5.96
C GLU A 99 -2.27 19.27 6.32
N SER A 100 -1.13 19.43 7.01
CA SER A 100 -0.53 20.74 7.29
C SER A 100 0.10 21.40 6.06
N ILE A 101 0.35 20.65 4.98
CA ILE A 101 0.97 21.17 3.76
C ILE A 101 -0.07 22.02 3.02
N GLY A 102 0.26 23.29 2.77
CA GLY A 102 -0.62 24.19 2.03
C GLY A 102 -0.99 23.60 0.66
N GLY A 103 -2.27 23.67 0.30
CA GLY A 103 -2.75 23.12 -0.96
C GLY A 103 -3.05 21.61 -0.93
N TYR A 104 -2.71 20.86 0.13
CA TYR A 104 -2.88 19.40 0.17
C TYR A 104 -4.32 18.94 -0.13
N LYS A 105 -5.33 19.66 0.39
CA LYS A 105 -6.74 19.37 0.11
C LYS A 105 -7.11 19.58 -1.36
N GLU A 106 -6.49 20.55 -2.02
CA GLU A 106 -6.62 20.82 -3.45
C GLU A 106 -5.93 19.73 -4.29
N GLN A 107 -4.86 19.11 -3.77
CA GLN A 107 -4.21 17.95 -4.41
C GLN A 107 -5.14 16.74 -4.46
N LEU A 108 -6.06 16.62 -3.50
CA LEU A 108 -7.09 15.59 -3.49
C LEU A 108 -8.25 15.87 -4.45
N LYS A 109 -8.14 16.86 -5.36
CA LYS A 109 -9.15 17.15 -6.39
C LYS A 109 -8.58 16.96 -7.79
N ILE A 110 -9.13 16.01 -8.54
CA ILE A 110 -8.61 15.63 -9.85
C ILE A 110 -9.81 15.45 -10.78
N LEU A 111 -9.79 16.11 -11.94
CA LEU A 111 -10.92 16.15 -12.87
C LEU A 111 -12.26 16.56 -12.21
N GLY A 112 -12.20 17.43 -11.19
CA GLY A 112 -13.37 17.85 -10.40
C GLY A 112 -13.87 16.84 -9.37
N LEU A 113 -13.27 15.64 -9.31
CA LEU A 113 -13.60 14.61 -8.33
C LEU A 113 -12.78 14.76 -7.06
N LYS A 114 -13.38 14.48 -5.90
CA LYS A 114 -12.70 14.49 -4.59
C LYS A 114 -12.19 13.09 -4.26
N PHE A 115 -10.89 12.95 -4.11
CA PHE A 115 -10.22 11.71 -3.73
C PHE A 115 -10.05 11.64 -2.22
N SER A 116 -10.19 10.44 -1.67
CA SER A 116 -9.85 10.16 -0.27
C SER A 116 -8.56 9.36 -0.19
N VAL A 117 -7.88 9.47 0.95
CA VAL A 117 -6.63 8.78 1.23
C VAL A 117 -6.84 7.89 2.44
N ASP A 118 -6.56 6.59 2.30
CA ASP A 118 -6.38 5.73 3.47
C ASP A 118 -4.95 5.91 3.97
N TYR A 119 -4.77 6.75 4.98
CA TYR A 119 -3.45 7.05 5.53
C TYR A 119 -2.76 5.85 6.15
N GLU A 120 -3.50 4.87 6.69
CA GLU A 120 -2.90 3.67 7.27
C GLU A 120 -2.34 2.74 6.18
N ALA A 121 -3.09 2.57 5.08
CA ALA A 121 -2.65 1.83 3.92
C ALA A 121 -1.49 2.55 3.20
N LEU A 122 -1.57 3.88 3.05
CA LEU A 122 -0.48 4.70 2.50
C LEU A 122 0.81 4.56 3.31
N ALA A 123 0.69 4.72 4.64
CA ALA A 123 1.80 4.71 5.58
C ALA A 123 2.64 3.42 5.49
N GLN A 124 1.99 2.29 5.18
CA GLN A 124 2.67 1.00 5.01
C GLN A 124 3.70 1.01 3.88
N HIS A 125 3.43 1.66 2.74
CA HIS A 125 4.38 1.75 1.61
C HIS A 125 5.62 2.61 1.91
N TYR A 126 5.56 3.42 2.98
CA TYR A 126 6.71 4.17 3.51
C TYR A 126 7.27 3.52 4.79
N GLY A 127 6.77 2.33 5.13
CA GLY A 127 7.29 1.41 6.12
C GLY A 127 6.86 1.70 7.56
N LEU A 128 5.81 2.50 7.78
CA LEU A 128 5.15 2.54 9.09
C LEU A 128 4.38 1.22 9.33
N ALA A 129 4.29 0.82 10.60
CA ALA A 129 3.56 -0.40 10.94
C ALA A 129 2.04 -0.17 10.84
N SER A 130 1.32 -1.10 10.20
CA SER A 130 -0.11 -0.99 9.91
C SER A 130 -0.83 -2.33 10.12
N ARG A 131 -2.17 -2.30 10.12
CA ARG A 131 -3.05 -3.48 10.10
C ARG A 131 -3.24 -4.06 8.69
N TYR A 132 -2.67 -3.43 7.67
CA TYR A 132 -2.79 -3.86 6.29
C TYR A 132 -1.66 -4.83 5.89
N ILE A 133 -1.95 -5.65 4.89
CA ILE A 133 -0.99 -6.45 4.16
C ILE A 133 -1.00 -5.96 2.72
N ASP A 134 0.17 -5.62 2.18
CA ASP A 134 0.30 -5.14 0.81
C ASP A 134 0.01 -6.28 -0.16
N PHE A 135 -0.87 -5.99 -1.11
CA PHE A 135 -1.12 -6.76 -2.31
C PHE A 135 -0.92 -5.87 -3.53
N THR A 136 -0.72 -6.50 -4.67
CA THR A 136 -0.55 -5.82 -5.95
C THR A 136 -1.39 -6.49 -7.02
N SER A 137 -1.96 -5.72 -7.95
CA SER A 137 -2.58 -6.29 -9.14
C SER A 137 -1.55 -6.74 -10.18
N ASN A 138 -0.25 -6.47 -9.99
CA ASN A 138 0.79 -6.86 -10.93
C ASN A 138 1.60 -8.07 -10.41
N PRO A 139 1.50 -9.25 -11.04
CA PRO A 139 2.21 -10.45 -10.59
C PRO A 139 3.73 -10.32 -10.69
N LEU A 140 4.26 -9.48 -11.58
CA LEU A 140 5.69 -9.20 -11.67
C LEU A 140 6.19 -8.41 -10.45
N VAL A 141 5.41 -7.44 -9.98
CA VAL A 141 5.71 -6.70 -8.74
C VAL A 141 5.71 -7.63 -7.53
N ALA A 142 4.71 -8.52 -7.42
CA ALA A 142 4.70 -9.55 -6.39
C ALA A 142 5.94 -10.46 -6.52
N GLY A 143 6.31 -10.82 -7.76
CA GLY A 143 7.50 -11.60 -8.08
C GLY A 143 8.77 -10.99 -7.53
N PHE A 144 8.98 -9.70 -7.79
CA PHE A 144 10.14 -8.98 -7.29
C PHE A 144 10.26 -9.04 -5.77
N PHE A 145 9.16 -8.82 -5.03
CA PHE A 145 9.17 -8.95 -3.57
C PHE A 145 9.33 -10.40 -3.08
N ALA A 146 8.93 -11.37 -3.89
CA ALA A 146 9.13 -12.78 -3.61
C ALA A 146 10.56 -13.25 -3.88
N THR A 147 11.31 -12.61 -4.79
CA THR A 147 12.64 -13.07 -5.22
C THR A 147 13.78 -12.12 -4.84
N SER A 148 13.48 -11.02 -4.15
CA SER A 148 14.47 -10.01 -3.74
C SER A 148 14.42 -9.74 -2.24
N LYS A 149 15.55 -9.30 -1.69
CA LYS A 149 15.65 -8.82 -0.31
C LYS A 149 16.22 -7.40 -0.28
N PHE A 150 15.72 -6.58 0.64
CA PHE A 150 16.31 -5.27 0.89
C PHE A 150 17.59 -5.44 1.72
N ASP A 151 18.69 -4.91 1.21
CA ASP A 151 19.97 -4.81 1.89
C ASP A 151 20.05 -3.44 2.57
N VAL A 152 20.08 -3.46 3.91
CA VAL A 152 20.04 -2.24 4.74
C VAL A 152 21.35 -1.45 4.62
N GLU A 153 22.50 -2.14 4.57
CA GLU A 153 23.82 -1.50 4.49
C GLU A 153 23.99 -0.75 3.17
N ARG A 154 23.55 -1.37 2.07
CA ARG A 154 23.64 -0.81 0.73
C ARG A 154 22.42 0.02 0.32
N SER A 155 21.40 0.07 1.19
CA SER A 155 20.12 0.75 0.95
C SER A 155 19.48 0.40 -0.40
N LYS A 156 19.55 -0.87 -0.82
CA LYS A 156 19.02 -1.33 -2.12
C LYS A 156 18.52 -2.76 -2.07
N TYR A 157 17.67 -3.12 -3.03
CA TYR A 157 17.28 -4.52 -3.20
C TYR A 157 18.39 -5.34 -3.87
N LEU A 158 18.48 -6.60 -3.47
CA LEU A 158 19.35 -7.61 -4.08
C LEU A 158 18.51 -8.85 -4.43
N PRO A 159 18.74 -9.48 -5.59
CA PRO A 159 18.08 -10.74 -5.94
C PRO A 159 18.56 -11.87 -5.05
N ILE A 160 17.70 -12.87 -4.83
CA ILE A 160 17.98 -14.07 -4.03
C ILE A 160 18.17 -15.26 -4.96
N ALA A 161 19.43 -15.57 -5.27
CA ALA A 161 19.78 -16.66 -6.18
C ALA A 161 20.09 -18.00 -5.48
N GLY A 162 20.13 -17.98 -4.15
CA GLY A 162 20.60 -19.10 -3.32
C GLY A 162 19.49 -20.05 -2.88
N SER A 163 19.82 -20.92 -1.93
CA SER A 163 18.86 -21.83 -1.30
C SER A 163 17.79 -21.09 -0.50
N GLY A 164 16.57 -21.59 -0.53
CA GLY A 164 15.47 -21.08 0.30
C GLY A 164 14.14 -21.21 -0.42
N ILE A 165 13.06 -20.92 0.31
CA ILE A 165 11.70 -20.98 -0.22
C ILE A 165 11.14 -19.57 -0.28
N GLY A 166 10.78 -19.12 -1.48
CA GLY A 166 9.92 -17.95 -1.65
C GLY A 166 8.44 -18.35 -1.63
N VAL A 167 7.57 -17.37 -1.36
CA VAL A 167 6.13 -17.59 -1.26
C VAL A 167 5.36 -16.53 -2.04
N PHE A 168 4.41 -16.98 -2.85
CA PHE A 168 3.35 -16.14 -3.40
C PHE A 168 2.03 -16.40 -2.67
N TYR A 169 1.29 -15.32 -2.46
CA TYR A 169 -0.12 -15.38 -2.10
C TYR A 169 -0.94 -14.82 -3.24
N GLU A 170 -2.06 -15.46 -3.53
CA GLU A 170 -3.11 -14.96 -4.41
C GLU A 170 -4.40 -14.84 -3.58
N VAL A 171 -5.13 -13.75 -3.77
CA VAL A 171 -6.43 -13.54 -3.15
C VAL A 171 -7.44 -13.07 -4.19
N ASN A 172 -8.66 -13.59 -4.11
CA ASN A 172 -9.78 -13.13 -4.92
C ASN A 172 -10.44 -11.92 -4.25
N ARG A 173 -10.18 -10.73 -4.79
CA ARG A 173 -10.72 -9.45 -4.31
C ARG A 173 -12.25 -9.44 -4.27
N ALA A 174 -12.91 -9.95 -5.31
CA ALA A 174 -14.37 -9.95 -5.38
C ALA A 174 -15.00 -10.80 -4.26
N ALA A 175 -14.42 -11.97 -3.99
CA ALA A 175 -14.89 -12.85 -2.92
C ALA A 175 -14.71 -12.23 -1.53
N GLU A 176 -13.58 -11.57 -1.28
CA GLU A 176 -13.34 -10.88 0.00
C GLU A 176 -14.17 -9.61 0.16
N ILE A 177 -14.42 -8.85 -0.92
CA ILE A 177 -15.37 -7.72 -0.90
C ILE A 177 -16.76 -8.21 -0.48
N ALA A 178 -17.24 -9.30 -1.06
CA ALA A 178 -18.53 -9.88 -0.73
C ALA A 178 -18.63 -10.37 0.74
N ARG A 179 -17.49 -10.67 1.38
CA ARG A 179 -17.46 -11.30 2.70
C ARG A 179 -17.17 -10.32 3.85
N SER A 180 -16.16 -9.45 3.71
CA SER A 180 -15.79 -8.50 4.75
C SER A 180 -15.58 -7.07 4.27
N ASN A 181 -15.36 -6.87 2.97
CA ASN A 181 -15.08 -5.55 2.38
C ASN A 181 -13.91 -4.81 3.04
N GLU A 182 -12.88 -5.55 3.45
CA GLU A 182 -11.66 -5.03 4.11
C GLU A 182 -10.52 -4.76 3.12
N PHE A 183 -10.83 -4.66 1.83
CA PHE A 183 -9.90 -4.31 0.77
C PHE A 183 -9.89 -2.81 0.53
N GLU A 184 -8.69 -2.25 0.45
CA GLU A 184 -8.48 -0.85 0.11
C GLU A 184 -7.77 -0.72 -1.22
N ILE A 185 -8.34 0.13 -2.07
CA ILE A 185 -7.66 0.62 -3.27
C ILE A 185 -6.70 1.71 -2.80
N ILE A 186 -5.41 1.41 -2.91
CA ILE A 186 -4.34 2.38 -2.64
C ILE A 186 -4.01 3.03 -3.97
N GLY A 187 -3.46 2.25 -4.90
CA GLY A 187 -3.11 2.68 -6.25
C GLY A 187 -2.42 4.04 -6.23
N LEU A 188 -2.98 5.01 -6.94
CA LEU A 188 -2.44 6.36 -6.94
C LEU A 188 -3.08 7.18 -5.81
N GLN A 189 -2.31 7.42 -4.75
CA GLN A 189 -2.59 8.44 -3.73
C GLN A 189 -1.63 9.62 -3.99
N PRO A 190 -1.58 10.72 -3.21
CA PRO A 190 -0.83 11.95 -3.59
C PRO A 190 0.65 11.77 -3.96
N PHE A 191 1.21 10.58 -3.77
CA PHE A 191 2.59 10.20 -4.02
C PHE A 191 2.67 8.97 -4.94
N GLN A 192 3.78 8.84 -5.67
CA GLN A 192 3.88 7.90 -6.80
C GLN A 192 4.14 6.46 -6.37
N ARG A 193 4.75 6.21 -5.20
CA ARG A 193 5.20 4.87 -4.83
C ARG A 193 4.08 3.80 -4.84
N PRO A 194 2.90 4.00 -4.24
CA PRO A 194 1.87 2.96 -4.28
C PRO A 194 1.30 2.75 -5.69
N ALA A 195 1.35 3.78 -6.55
CA ALA A 195 0.97 3.68 -7.96
C ALA A 195 1.94 2.79 -8.74
N GLN A 196 3.25 3.02 -8.60
CA GLN A 196 4.28 2.19 -9.25
C GLN A 196 4.28 0.73 -8.78
N GLN A 197 3.71 0.47 -7.59
CA GLN A 197 3.57 -0.87 -7.02
C GLN A 197 2.22 -1.51 -7.31
N TYR A 198 1.33 -0.85 -8.06
CA TYR A 198 -0.01 -1.35 -8.38
C TYR A 198 -0.80 -1.74 -7.11
N ALA A 199 -0.72 -0.88 -6.10
CA ALA A 199 -0.97 -1.27 -4.71
C ALA A 199 -2.45 -1.42 -4.32
N PHE A 200 -2.69 -2.45 -3.52
CA PHE A 200 -3.92 -2.69 -2.76
C PHE A 200 -3.55 -3.06 -1.33
N GLY A 201 -4.41 -2.70 -0.38
CA GLY A 201 -4.27 -3.10 1.02
C GLY A 201 -5.34 -4.12 1.40
N LEU A 202 -4.96 -5.20 2.10
CA LEU A 202 -5.91 -6.08 2.77
C LEU A 202 -5.77 -5.91 4.29
N LYS A 203 -6.75 -5.30 4.94
CA LYS A 203 -6.76 -5.14 6.39
C LYS A 203 -6.93 -6.51 7.04
N CYS A 204 -6.04 -6.92 7.93
CA CYS A 204 -6.09 -8.24 8.55
C CYS A 204 -6.08 -8.15 10.09
N PRO A 205 -6.73 -9.11 10.78
CA PRO A 205 -6.63 -9.20 12.24
C PRO A 205 -5.27 -9.76 12.68
N LYS A 206 -5.07 -9.93 13.99
CA LYS A 206 -3.86 -10.56 14.57
C LYS A 206 -3.58 -11.98 14.05
N LYS A 207 -4.61 -12.66 13.52
CA LYS A 207 -4.45 -13.97 12.86
C LYS A 207 -3.84 -13.85 11.45
N GLY A 208 -3.72 -12.66 10.87
CA GLY A 208 -3.15 -12.47 9.53
C GLY A 208 -3.98 -13.07 8.40
N LEU A 209 -3.31 -13.49 7.32
CA LEU A 209 -3.98 -14.03 6.12
C LEU A 209 -4.75 -15.32 6.38
N VAL A 210 -4.44 -16.10 7.43
CA VAL A 210 -5.21 -17.33 7.71
C VAL A 210 -6.65 -17.06 8.16
N ALA A 211 -6.98 -15.81 8.50
CA ALA A 211 -8.36 -15.39 8.79
C ALA A 211 -9.10 -14.84 7.55
N LYS A 212 -8.48 -14.90 6.36
CA LYS A 212 -9.03 -14.39 5.11
C LYS A 212 -9.47 -15.53 4.21
N TYR A 213 -10.50 -15.30 3.42
CA TYR A 213 -11.10 -16.31 2.54
C TYR A 213 -10.46 -16.27 1.16
N GLY A 214 -10.39 -17.43 0.51
CA GLY A 214 -9.87 -17.54 -0.86
C GLY A 214 -8.41 -17.12 -1.01
N VAL A 215 -7.61 -17.17 0.07
CA VAL A 215 -6.17 -16.96 0.00
C VAL A 215 -5.50 -18.26 -0.40
N MET A 216 -4.85 -18.26 -1.56
CA MET A 216 -4.04 -19.37 -2.05
C MET A 216 -2.56 -19.08 -1.81
N GLN A 217 -1.82 -20.09 -1.35
CA GLN A 217 -0.37 -19.99 -1.12
C GLN A 217 0.37 -20.90 -2.10
N TYR A 218 1.39 -20.34 -2.77
CA TYR A 218 2.26 -21.06 -3.70
C TYR A 218 3.70 -20.88 -3.25
N LYS A 219 4.37 -21.98 -2.93
CA LYS A 219 5.78 -21.97 -2.52
C LYS A 219 6.67 -22.30 -3.71
N PHE A 220 7.85 -21.69 -3.80
CA PHE A 220 8.83 -22.01 -4.83
C PHE A 220 10.25 -22.02 -4.25
N LEU A 221 11.16 -22.74 -4.92
CA LEU A 221 12.58 -22.68 -4.60
C LEU A 221 13.23 -21.49 -5.30
N HIS A 222 14.01 -20.70 -4.54
CA HIS A 222 14.82 -19.65 -5.12
C HIS A 222 15.81 -20.23 -6.15
N SER A 223 15.99 -19.50 -7.25
CA SER A 223 16.80 -19.94 -8.38
C SER A 223 17.38 -18.73 -9.13
N LYS A 224 18.02 -18.99 -10.28
CA LYS A 224 18.52 -17.93 -11.16
C LYS A 224 17.41 -17.04 -11.74
N ASP A 225 16.15 -17.50 -11.72
CA ASP A 225 14.97 -16.71 -12.13
C ASP A 225 14.88 -15.38 -11.37
N SER A 226 15.39 -15.34 -10.14
CA SER A 226 15.43 -14.12 -9.32
C SER A 226 16.16 -12.97 -10.00
N TYR A 227 17.22 -13.23 -10.75
CA TYR A 227 17.94 -12.20 -11.52
C TYR A 227 17.10 -11.68 -12.68
N ILE A 228 16.43 -12.57 -13.41
CA ILE A 228 15.58 -12.19 -14.54
C ILE A 228 14.45 -11.26 -14.06
N ILE A 229 13.75 -11.67 -12.99
CA ILE A 229 12.65 -10.88 -12.40
C ILE A 229 13.17 -9.54 -11.86
N PHE A 230 14.35 -9.52 -11.26
CA PHE A 230 14.98 -8.32 -10.75
C PHE A 230 15.31 -7.32 -11.87
N ASP A 231 15.86 -7.81 -12.99
CA ASP A 231 16.22 -7.00 -14.15
C ASP A 231 14.97 -6.47 -14.88
N MET A 232 13.88 -7.25 -14.96
CA MET A 232 12.60 -6.82 -15.54
C MET A 232 11.99 -5.60 -14.83
N LEU A 233 12.33 -5.37 -13.55
CA LEU A 233 11.92 -4.18 -12.79
C LEU A 233 13.06 -3.20 -12.53
N ASN A 234 14.12 -3.28 -13.33
CA ASN A 234 15.29 -2.39 -13.25
C ASN A 234 15.87 -2.33 -11.82
N GLY A 235 16.04 -3.51 -11.20
CA GLY A 235 16.50 -3.65 -9.83
C GLY A 235 15.58 -3.05 -8.76
N GLY A 236 14.32 -2.81 -9.11
CA GLY A 236 13.32 -2.19 -8.24
C GLY A 236 13.27 -0.67 -8.32
N LEU A 237 14.14 -0.02 -9.11
CA LEU A 237 14.17 1.44 -9.23
C LEU A 237 12.80 2.02 -9.65
N HIS A 238 12.05 1.30 -10.49
CA HIS A 238 10.72 1.73 -10.90
C HIS A 238 9.69 1.67 -9.76
N LEU A 239 9.86 0.78 -8.78
CA LEU A 239 8.91 0.58 -7.68
C LEU A 239 9.09 1.57 -6.52
N PHE A 240 10.22 2.29 -6.50
CA PHE A 240 10.60 3.20 -5.42
C PHE A 240 10.99 4.56 -6.02
N PRO A 241 10.01 5.32 -6.56
CA PRO A 241 10.27 6.68 -7.01
C PRO A 241 10.78 7.54 -5.86
N ASP A 242 11.54 8.57 -6.21
CA ASP A 242 11.94 9.61 -5.25
C ASP A 242 10.70 10.40 -4.83
N ASP A 243 10.28 10.21 -3.58
CA ASP A 243 9.05 10.73 -3.02
C ASP A 243 9.43 11.59 -1.80
N PRO A 244 9.20 12.92 -1.84
CA PRO A 244 9.57 13.82 -0.74
C PRO A 244 8.92 13.48 0.62
N VAL A 245 7.81 12.72 0.63
CA VAL A 245 7.18 12.24 1.87
C VAL A 245 8.06 11.23 2.64
N PHE A 246 9.05 10.61 1.99
CA PHE A 246 9.93 9.64 2.62
C PHE A 246 10.74 10.25 3.78
N SER A 247 11.22 11.49 3.64
CA SER A 247 11.95 12.18 4.71
C SER A 247 11.03 12.47 5.91
N VAL A 248 9.80 12.90 5.65
CA VAL A 248 8.76 13.14 6.67
C VAL A 248 8.47 11.84 7.45
N VAL A 249 8.23 10.73 6.74
CA VAL A 249 8.00 9.42 7.37
C VAL A 249 9.21 8.95 8.16
N SER A 250 10.43 9.21 7.69
CA SER A 250 11.66 8.86 8.40
C SER A 250 11.78 9.59 9.74
N LYS A 251 11.41 10.89 9.80
CA LYS A 251 11.35 11.66 11.04
C LYS A 251 10.29 11.11 12.00
N ILE A 252 9.10 10.77 11.50
CA ILE A 252 8.02 10.16 12.29
C ILE A 252 8.42 8.77 12.80
N LYS A 253 9.21 8.01 12.03
CA LYS A 253 9.76 6.73 12.50
C LYS A 253 10.74 6.93 13.65
N ALA A 254 11.65 7.90 13.53
CA ALA A 254 12.70 8.17 14.50
C ALA A 254 12.22 8.92 15.75
N THR A 255 11.09 9.62 15.68
CA THR A 255 10.62 10.42 16.82
C THR A 255 10.22 9.56 18.02
N ASN A 256 10.53 10.12 19.20
CA ASN A 256 10.04 9.70 20.50
C ASN A 256 8.99 10.68 21.05
N TYR A 257 8.45 11.55 20.20
CA TYR A 257 7.36 12.45 20.54
C TYR A 257 6.13 12.12 19.69
N ILE A 258 4.94 12.09 20.29
CA ILE A 258 3.66 12.06 19.57
C ILE A 258 2.71 13.11 20.17
N SER A 259 1.83 13.67 19.34
CA SER A 259 0.79 14.57 19.82
C SER A 259 -0.29 13.81 20.60
N LEU A 260 -0.92 14.49 21.56
CA LEU A 260 -2.03 13.96 22.35
C LEU A 260 -3.21 13.58 21.43
N SER A 261 -3.49 14.40 20.41
CA SER A 261 -4.54 14.11 19.42
C SER A 261 -4.27 12.80 18.65
N SER A 262 -3.01 12.50 18.30
CA SER A 262 -2.65 11.21 17.69
C SER A 262 -2.78 10.04 18.63
N LEU A 263 -2.45 10.22 19.91
CA LEU A 263 -2.66 9.18 20.91
C LEU A 263 -4.16 8.89 21.08
N GLU A 264 -4.98 9.92 21.23
CA GLU A 264 -6.43 9.80 21.37
C GLU A 264 -7.05 9.08 20.17
N TRP A 265 -6.66 9.50 18.95
CA TRP A 265 -7.06 8.82 17.73
C TRP A 265 -6.65 7.35 17.73
N ALA A 266 -5.40 7.04 18.07
CA ALA A 266 -4.90 5.66 18.09
C ALA A 266 -5.63 4.76 19.10
N VAL A 267 -5.94 5.31 20.29
CA VAL A 267 -6.68 4.63 21.35
C VAL A 267 -8.12 4.33 20.89
N GLU A 268 -8.76 5.28 20.21
CA GLU A 268 -10.08 5.08 19.60
C GLU A 268 -10.04 3.98 18.51
N GLN A 269 -9.09 4.06 17.57
CA GLN A 269 -8.95 3.10 16.47
C GLN A 269 -8.69 1.67 16.93
N LEU A 270 -8.08 1.49 18.11
CA LEU A 270 -7.81 0.20 18.72
C LEU A 270 -8.81 -0.17 19.81
N GLN A 271 -9.85 0.65 20.03
CA GLN A 271 -10.89 0.46 21.05
C GLN A 271 -10.30 0.24 22.46
N VAL A 272 -9.23 0.96 22.77
CA VAL A 272 -8.54 0.88 24.05
C VAL A 272 -9.19 1.88 25.03
N ARG A 273 -9.32 1.47 26.29
CA ARG A 273 -9.80 2.38 27.35
C ARG A 273 -8.64 3.07 28.06
N ASN A 274 -8.92 4.22 28.66
CA ASN A 274 -8.04 4.94 29.59
C ASN A 274 -6.73 5.46 28.95
N THR A 275 -6.82 6.60 28.26
CA THR A 275 -5.70 7.32 27.64
C THR A 275 -4.59 7.65 28.64
N THR A 276 -4.92 8.08 29.86
CA THR A 276 -3.95 8.43 30.90
C THR A 276 -3.02 7.27 31.25
N ARG A 277 -3.56 6.04 31.30
CA ARG A 277 -2.74 4.84 31.50
C ARG A 277 -1.79 4.62 30.33
N GLN A 278 -2.23 4.85 29.10
CA GLN A 278 -1.38 4.69 27.91
C GLN A 278 -0.25 5.71 27.87
N ILE A 279 -0.49 6.96 28.30
CA ILE A 279 0.57 7.98 28.45
C ILE A 279 1.67 7.45 29.36
N LYS A 280 1.33 6.91 30.54
CA LYS A 280 2.32 6.34 31.48
C LYS A 280 3.16 5.23 30.84
N TRP A 281 2.53 4.30 30.11
CA TRP A 281 3.26 3.23 29.42
C TRP A 281 4.15 3.74 28.29
N LEU A 282 3.71 4.76 27.56
CA LEU A 282 4.51 5.39 26.51
C LEU A 282 5.73 6.08 27.10
N THR A 283 5.58 6.79 28.23
CA THR A 283 6.70 7.38 28.96
C THR A 283 7.73 6.33 29.39
N LEU A 284 7.28 5.15 29.84
CA LEU A 284 8.17 4.03 30.17
C LEU A 284 8.91 3.48 28.94
N LEU A 285 8.39 3.68 27.72
CA LEU A 285 9.08 3.36 26.46
C LEU A 285 9.96 4.52 25.95
N GLY A 286 10.13 5.58 26.75
CA GLY A 286 10.88 6.78 26.35
C GLY A 286 10.13 7.68 25.37
N VAL A 287 8.80 7.54 25.25
CA VAL A 287 7.97 8.36 24.38
C VAL A 287 7.30 9.49 25.17
N THR A 288 7.52 10.71 24.73
CA THR A 288 6.85 11.92 25.23
C THR A 288 5.54 12.14 24.48
N VAL A 289 4.48 12.46 25.21
CA VAL A 289 3.19 12.86 24.66
C VAL A 289 2.95 14.33 25.02
N GLY A 290 2.73 15.18 24.03
CA GLY A 290 2.47 16.60 24.26
C GLY A 290 1.24 17.11 23.51
N VAL A 291 0.80 18.32 23.85
CA VAL A 291 -0.39 18.93 23.25
C VAL A 291 -0.12 19.52 21.87
N ASP A 292 1.14 19.85 21.58
CA ASP A 292 1.54 20.44 20.31
C ASP A 292 1.69 19.38 19.22
N HIS A 293 1.51 19.81 17.96
CA HIS A 293 1.88 18.99 16.82
C HIS A 293 3.38 19.10 16.59
N ALA A 294 4.07 17.97 16.52
CA ALA A 294 5.46 17.98 16.10
C ALA A 294 5.57 18.44 14.64
N SER A 295 6.49 19.37 14.39
CA SER A 295 6.77 19.84 13.04
C SER A 295 7.69 18.83 12.33
N TYR A 296 7.08 17.89 11.59
CA TYR A 296 7.84 16.93 10.78
C TYR A 296 8.21 17.46 9.39
N VAL A 297 7.52 18.51 8.94
CA VAL A 297 7.65 19.03 7.57
C VAL A 297 8.35 20.39 7.61
N THR A 298 9.59 20.44 7.15
CA THR A 298 10.36 21.68 7.02
C THR A 298 9.80 22.55 5.90
N GLN A 299 10.21 23.82 5.85
CA GLN A 299 9.81 24.71 4.75
C GLN A 299 10.26 24.17 3.38
N ASP A 300 11.49 23.65 3.29
CA ASP A 300 12.02 23.05 2.06
C ASP A 300 11.23 21.81 1.64
N GLU A 301 10.83 20.95 2.59
CA GLU A 301 9.98 19.79 2.32
C GLU A 301 8.58 20.20 1.85
N ARG A 302 7.99 21.26 2.44
CA ARG A 302 6.72 21.82 1.99
C ARG A 302 6.82 22.26 0.53
N ILE A 303 7.87 23.02 0.19
CA ILE A 303 8.11 23.50 -1.18
C ILE A 303 8.34 22.31 -2.12
N SER A 304 9.13 21.33 -1.71
CA SER A 304 9.43 20.14 -2.51
C SER A 304 8.18 19.30 -2.79
N ILE A 305 7.37 19.00 -1.76
CA ILE A 305 6.11 18.24 -1.89
C ILE A 305 5.13 18.99 -2.79
N GLN A 306 4.97 20.30 -2.60
CA GLN A 306 4.10 21.13 -3.45
C GLN A 306 4.58 21.18 -4.90
N SER A 307 5.88 21.37 -5.12
CA SER A 307 6.47 21.40 -6.47
C SER A 307 6.35 20.06 -7.18
N ALA A 308 6.62 18.96 -6.48
CA ALA A 308 6.46 17.60 -6.99
C ALA A 308 5.01 17.36 -7.42
N TRP A 309 4.04 17.76 -6.60
CA TRP A 309 2.63 17.66 -6.95
C TRP A 309 2.28 18.49 -8.19
N CYS A 310 2.67 19.77 -8.26
CA CYS A 310 2.36 20.63 -9.39
C CYS A 310 2.89 20.07 -10.72
N LYS A 311 4.12 19.55 -10.73
CA LYS A 311 4.71 18.89 -11.92
C LYS A 311 3.97 17.61 -12.30
N GLN A 312 3.50 16.86 -11.31
CA GLN A 312 2.83 15.59 -11.54
C GLN A 312 1.36 15.76 -11.91
N LYS A 313 0.67 16.82 -11.46
CA LYS A 313 -0.78 16.98 -11.57
C LYS A 313 -1.33 16.81 -12.99
N GLU A 314 -0.66 17.37 -13.99
CA GLU A 314 -1.08 17.24 -15.40
C GLU A 314 -0.92 15.80 -15.91
N THR A 315 0.25 15.20 -15.69
CA THR A 315 0.55 13.80 -16.04
C THR A 315 -0.36 12.84 -15.28
N PHE A 316 -0.67 13.15 -14.04
CA PHE A 316 -1.58 12.40 -13.19
C PHE A 316 -2.98 12.47 -13.77
N SER A 317 -3.48 13.67 -14.09
CA SER A 317 -4.85 13.86 -14.61
C SER A 317 -5.05 13.16 -15.95
N SER A 318 -4.04 13.08 -16.81
CA SER A 318 -4.13 12.38 -18.11
C SER A 318 -4.20 10.85 -17.96
N LYS A 319 -3.64 10.31 -16.87
CA LYS A 319 -3.65 8.89 -16.52
C LYS A 319 -4.92 8.44 -15.81
N VAL A 320 -5.72 9.35 -15.27
CA VAL A 320 -6.99 9.02 -14.62
C VAL A 320 -8.09 8.85 -15.67
N LYS A 321 -8.72 7.67 -15.68
CA LYS A 321 -9.93 7.38 -16.45
C LYS A 321 -11.14 7.36 -15.53
N ILE A 322 -12.24 7.88 -16.04
CA ILE A 322 -13.54 7.86 -15.35
C ILE A 322 -14.49 7.06 -16.23
N ARG A 323 -15.07 6.00 -15.69
CA ARG A 323 -16.18 5.31 -16.35
C ARG A 323 -17.45 6.12 -16.09
N ARG A 324 -17.96 6.82 -17.10
CA ARG A 324 -19.26 7.47 -17.01
C ARG A 324 -20.35 6.41 -17.09
N VAL A 325 -21.21 6.34 -16.07
CA VAL A 325 -22.47 5.57 -16.15
C VAL A 325 -23.43 6.34 -17.04
N ALA A 326 -24.17 5.64 -17.91
CA ALA A 326 -25.07 6.26 -18.91
C ALA A 326 -26.11 7.23 -18.30
N SER A 327 -26.47 7.08 -17.02
CA SER A 327 -27.33 8.00 -16.28
C SER A 327 -26.75 9.42 -16.09
N HIS A 328 -25.47 9.63 -16.39
CA HIS A 328 -24.82 10.94 -16.39
C HIS A 328 -24.67 11.56 -17.80
N LEU A 329 -25.22 10.91 -18.83
CA LEU A 329 -25.46 11.52 -20.14
C LEU A 329 -26.78 12.29 -20.08
N THR A 330 -26.85 13.35 -19.29
CA THR A 330 -27.78 14.43 -19.62
C THR A 330 -27.26 15.06 -20.90
N ILE A 331 -27.90 14.72 -22.01
CA ILE A 331 -27.78 15.43 -23.28
C ILE A 331 -28.21 16.86 -22.97
N SER A 332 -27.25 17.78 -22.94
CA SER A 332 -27.50 19.22 -22.99
C SER A 332 -27.94 19.60 -24.39
#